data_AF-E9LVY0-F1
#
_entry.id   AF-E9LVY0-F1
#
_cell.length_a   1.000
_cell.length_b   1.000
_cell.length_c   1.000
_cell.angle_alpha   90.00
_cell.angle_beta   90.00
_cell.angle_gamma   90.00
#
_symmetry.space_group_name_H-M   'P 1'
#
loop_
_entity.id
_entity.type
_entity.pdbx_description
1 polymer ?
#
loop_
_entity_poly.entity_id
_entity_poly.type
_entity_poly.pdbx_seq_one_letter_code
_entity_poly.pdbx_strand_id
1 'polypeptide(L)'
;VYLLCLHYPDLKRPFEFYENYEDYPDLKRELEWSLFSNDTFEHCSKLNHPLGIKKDYRVYGSSNGLVCISDDKLDTKSPIHIWNPSVRKFRTLPMSTNVKFRYIALQFGFHPGVNDYKVVRMLRVHKDDAFAVEVYSLSTDSWKMIEA
;
A
#
# COMPACT_ATOMS: atom_id res chain seq x y z
N VAL A 1 -7.99 20.41 -0.39
CA VAL A 1 -7.69 18.96 -0.64
C VAL A 1 -6.57 18.55 0.32
N TYR A 2 -6.52 17.31 0.80
CA TYR A 2 -5.49 16.88 1.76
C TYR A 2 -4.53 15.87 1.14
N LEU A 3 -3.27 15.92 1.54
CA LEU A 3 -2.23 14.93 1.23
C LEU A 3 -2.13 13.93 2.38
N LEU A 4 -2.24 12.64 2.07
CA LEU A 4 -1.95 11.59 3.04
C LEU A 4 -0.46 11.26 2.99
N CYS A 5 0.22 11.40 4.12
CA CYS A 5 1.65 11.13 4.24
C CYS A 5 1.89 10.05 5.29
N LEU A 6 2.79 9.12 4.95
CA LEU A 6 3.41 8.18 5.90
C LEU A 6 4.81 8.71 6.20
N HIS A 7 5.08 9.11 7.44
CA HIS A 7 6.32 9.79 7.80
C HIS A 7 6.78 9.47 9.23
N TYR A 8 8.03 9.78 9.56
CA TYR A 8 8.50 9.70 10.94
C TYR A 8 7.95 10.85 11.80
N PRO A 9 7.71 10.63 13.10
CA PRO A 9 7.24 11.68 14.00
C PRO A 9 8.18 12.92 14.01
N ASP A 10 9.49 12.67 13.92
CA ASP A 10 10.54 13.71 13.90
C ASP A 10 11.03 13.96 12.45
N LEU A 11 10.38 14.90 11.74
CA LEU A 11 10.81 15.33 10.40
C LEU A 11 12.14 16.10 10.39
N LYS A 12 12.67 16.47 11.57
CA LYS A 12 13.87 17.33 11.73
C LYS A 12 15.20 16.57 11.76
N ARG A 13 15.20 15.22 11.80
CA ARG A 13 16.45 14.46 11.79
C ARG A 13 16.82 14.11 10.34
N PRO A 14 18.04 14.43 9.88
CA PRO A 14 18.50 14.04 8.56
C PRO A 14 18.39 12.53 8.37
N PHE A 15 18.01 12.12 7.15
CA PHE A 15 18.16 10.75 6.69
C PHE A 15 19.66 10.43 6.63
N GLU A 16 20.21 9.84 7.69
CA GLU A 16 21.46 9.09 7.54
C GLU A 16 21.09 7.74 6.91
N PHE A 17 21.54 7.54 5.68
CA PHE A 17 21.44 6.25 4.97
C PHE A 17 22.28 5.24 5.77
N TYR A 18 21.65 4.42 6.58
CA TYR A 18 22.32 3.29 7.22
C TYR A 18 22.12 2.05 6.37
N GLU A 19 23.23 1.48 5.90
CA GLU A 19 23.27 0.44 4.88
C GLU A 19 22.70 -0.92 5.34
N ASN A 20 22.48 -1.15 6.64
CA ASN A 20 21.96 -2.43 7.14
C ASN A 20 20.88 -2.26 8.22
N TYR A 21 19.69 -2.81 7.93
CA TYR A 21 18.54 -2.86 8.83
C TYR A 21 18.74 -3.84 10.01
N GLU A 22 19.76 -4.70 9.96
CA GLU A 22 20.00 -5.77 10.95
C GLU A 22 20.74 -5.28 12.20
N ASP A 23 21.42 -4.14 12.15
CA ASP A 23 22.28 -3.67 13.24
C ASP A 23 21.50 -3.00 14.40
N TYR A 24 20.21 -2.68 14.21
CA TYR A 24 19.40 -1.99 15.22
C TYR A 24 17.94 -2.49 15.26
N PRO A 25 17.63 -3.58 16.00
CA PRO A 25 16.27 -4.10 16.12
C PRO A 25 15.27 -3.11 16.76
N ASP A 26 15.76 -2.15 17.55
CA ASP A 26 14.97 -1.11 18.21
C ASP A 26 14.64 0.09 17.29
N LEU A 27 15.20 0.14 16.07
CA LEU A 27 14.89 1.18 15.09
C LEU A 27 13.66 0.85 14.23
N LYS A 28 12.74 0.02 14.73
CA LYS A 28 11.34 -0.03 14.26
C LYS A 28 10.64 1.27 14.64
N ARG A 29 11.08 2.35 14.00
CA ARG A 29 10.48 3.67 14.14
C ARG A 29 9.06 3.59 13.61
N GLU A 30 8.10 3.69 14.52
CA GLU A 30 6.68 3.70 14.18
C GLU A 30 6.41 4.86 13.23
N LEU A 31 6.12 4.51 11.98
CA LEU A 31 5.67 5.49 11.00
C LEU A 31 4.30 6.03 11.41
N GLU A 32 4.14 7.34 11.31
CA GLU A 32 2.89 8.03 11.57
C GLU A 32 2.17 8.32 10.25
N TRP A 33 0.86 8.13 10.28
CA TRP A 33 -0.04 8.51 9.21
C TRP A 33 -0.58 9.89 9.54
N SER A 34 -0.35 10.88 8.69
CA SER A 34 -0.89 12.22 8.89
C SER A 34 -1.46 12.80 7.61
N LEU A 35 -2.47 13.65 7.78
CA LEU A 35 -3.01 14.48 6.72
C LEU A 35 -2.32 15.83 6.76
N PHE A 36 -1.88 16.27 5.59
CA PHE A 36 -1.34 17.60 5.36
C PHE A 36 -2.26 18.38 4.42
N SER A 37 -2.27 19.69 4.57
CA SER A 37 -2.93 20.59 3.61
C SER A 37 -2.23 20.45 2.27
N ASN A 38 -2.97 20.25 1.19
CA ASN A 38 -2.35 20.21 -0.14
C ASN A 38 -1.81 21.58 -0.57
N ASP A 39 -2.41 22.66 -0.07
CA ASP A 39 -2.08 24.02 -0.54
C ASP A 39 -0.94 24.62 0.28
N THR A 40 -0.90 24.33 1.58
CA THR A 40 0.12 24.88 2.51
C THR A 40 1.17 23.86 2.95
N PHE A 41 0.97 22.57 2.67
CA PHE A 41 1.80 21.46 3.20
C PHE A 41 1.91 21.44 4.73
N GLU A 42 0.99 22.10 5.43
CA GLU A 42 0.95 22.12 6.88
C GLU A 42 0.26 20.86 7.43
N HIS A 43 0.73 20.40 8.59
CA HIS A 43 0.12 19.27 9.29
C HIS A 43 -1.31 19.64 9.72
N CYS A 44 -2.28 18.84 9.27
CA CYS A 44 -3.69 19.04 9.62
C CYS A 44 -4.12 18.13 10.77
N SER A 45 -3.84 16.83 10.65
CA SER A 45 -4.22 15.87 11.69
C SER A 45 -3.45 14.56 11.58
N LYS A 46 -3.31 13.88 12.72
CA LYS A 46 -2.78 12.52 12.80
C LYS A 46 -3.92 11.52 12.57
N LEU A 47 -3.63 10.48 11.81
CA LEU A 47 -4.52 9.35 11.55
C LEU A 47 -4.05 8.12 12.31
N ASN A 48 -5.02 7.38 12.82
CA ASN A 48 -4.77 6.05 13.36
C ASN A 48 -4.76 5.04 12.21
N HIS A 49 -3.87 4.06 12.30
CA HIS A 49 -3.86 2.95 11.34
C HIS A 49 -5.23 2.25 11.34
N PRO A 50 -5.82 1.92 10.16
CA PRO A 50 -7.19 1.39 10.07
C PRO A 50 -7.42 0.11 10.86
N LEU A 51 -6.37 -0.69 11.08
CA LEU A 51 -6.45 -1.93 11.85
C LEU A 51 -6.11 -1.76 13.33
N GLY A 52 -5.68 -0.58 13.78
CA GLY A 52 -5.16 -0.37 15.15
C GLY A 52 -3.85 -1.10 15.45
N ILE A 53 -3.28 -1.81 14.48
CA ILE A 53 -2.03 -2.58 14.60
C ILE A 53 -0.85 -1.72 14.12
N LYS A 54 0.25 -1.73 14.89
CA LYS A 54 1.57 -1.19 14.51
C LYS A 54 2.35 -2.18 13.63
N LYS A 55 1.70 -2.74 12.61
CA LYS A 55 2.40 -3.52 11.58
C LYS A 55 2.98 -2.55 10.56
N ASP A 56 4.10 -2.95 9.96
CA ASP A 56 4.78 -2.19 8.91
C ASP A 56 3.94 -2.22 7.63
N TYR A 57 2.85 -1.44 7.58
CA TYR A 57 2.05 -1.23 6.39
C TYR A 57 2.63 -0.08 5.57
N ARG A 58 2.65 -0.26 4.24
CA ARG A 58 3.02 0.78 3.29
C ARG A 58 1.84 1.19 2.41
N VAL A 59 1.93 2.40 1.85
CA VAL A 59 1.00 2.91 0.85
C VAL A 59 1.47 2.48 -0.54
N TYR A 60 0.58 1.85 -1.30
CA TYR A 60 0.82 1.36 -2.66
C TYR A 60 0.04 2.16 -3.72
N GLY A 61 -0.44 3.34 -3.34
CA GLY A 61 -1.16 4.26 -4.21
C GLY A 61 -2.40 4.82 -3.54
N SER A 62 -2.87 5.94 -4.10
CA SER A 62 -4.10 6.59 -3.68
C SER A 62 -4.85 7.11 -4.90
N SER A 63 -6.17 7.20 -4.79
CA SER A 63 -7.03 7.75 -5.83
C SER A 63 -8.35 8.17 -5.22
N ASN A 64 -8.80 9.41 -5.50
CA ASN A 64 -10.09 9.94 -5.05
C ASN A 64 -10.37 9.75 -3.54
N GLY A 65 -9.34 9.95 -2.71
CA GLY A 65 -9.44 9.80 -1.24
C GLY A 65 -9.41 8.34 -0.74
N LEU A 66 -9.33 7.36 -1.64
CA LEU A 66 -9.05 5.97 -1.30
C LEU A 66 -7.54 5.71 -1.34
N VAL A 67 -7.09 4.79 -0.48
CA VAL A 67 -5.67 4.47 -0.28
C VAL A 67 -5.51 2.97 -0.29
N CYS A 68 -4.59 2.46 -1.10
CA CYS A 68 -4.23 1.05 -1.07
C CYS A 68 -3.07 0.84 -0.11
N ILE A 69 -3.25 -0.07 0.85
CA ILE A 69 -2.24 -0.40 1.85
C ILE A 69 -2.05 -1.92 1.93
N SER A 70 -0.82 -2.35 2.19
CA SER A 70 -0.47 -3.75 2.44
C SER A 70 0.78 -3.82 3.34
N ASP A 71 1.08 -4.99 3.88
CA ASP A 71 2.33 -5.27 4.59
C ASP A 71 3.55 -4.92 3.69
N ASP A 72 4.60 -4.40 4.31
CA ASP A 72 5.88 -4.06 3.67
C ASP A 72 6.53 -5.27 2.99
N LYS A 73 6.39 -6.46 3.60
CA LYS A 73 6.96 -7.69 3.01
C LYS A 73 6.35 -8.04 1.66
N LEU A 74 5.12 -7.59 1.41
CA LEU A 74 4.35 -7.79 0.19
C LEU A 74 4.48 -9.24 -0.32
N ASP A 75 4.18 -10.22 0.53
CA ASP A 75 4.18 -11.64 0.15
C ASP A 75 2.78 -12.11 -0.29
N THR A 76 2.66 -13.35 -0.76
CA THR A 76 1.37 -13.90 -1.23
C THR A 76 0.27 -13.94 -0.16
N LYS A 77 0.66 -13.92 1.12
CA LYS A 77 -0.24 -13.97 2.26
C LYS A 77 -0.55 -12.58 2.81
N SER A 78 0.13 -11.55 2.31
CA SER A 78 -0.03 -10.17 2.76
C SER A 78 -1.39 -9.66 2.31
N PRO A 79 -2.29 -9.29 3.25
CA PRO A 79 -3.60 -8.80 2.90
C PRO A 79 -3.48 -7.41 2.29
N ILE A 80 -4.18 -7.20 1.18
CA ILE A 80 -4.28 -5.89 0.53
C ILE A 80 -5.58 -5.25 0.97
N HIS A 81 -5.52 -4.00 1.42
CA HIS A 81 -6.70 -3.23 1.82
C HIS A 81 -6.83 -1.98 0.96
N ILE A 82 -8.07 -1.66 0.60
CA ILE A 82 -8.45 -0.33 0.13
C ILE A 82 -9.13 0.39 1.29
N TRP A 83 -8.51 1.46 1.77
CA TRP A 83 -8.93 2.23 2.93
C TRP A 83 -9.43 3.61 2.51
N ASN A 84 -10.55 4.04 3.11
CA ASN A 84 -10.99 5.42 3.11
C ASN A 84 -10.71 6.03 4.50
N PRO A 85 -9.67 6.87 4.65
CA PRO A 85 -9.33 7.50 5.92
C PRO A 85 -10.42 8.41 6.48
N SER A 86 -11.14 9.13 5.61
CA SER A 86 -12.15 10.11 6.01
C SER A 86 -13.34 9.49 6.73
N VAL A 87 -13.76 8.29 6.33
CA VAL A 87 -14.85 7.56 6.99
C VAL A 87 -14.35 6.39 7.85
N ARG A 88 -13.04 6.21 7.97
CA ARG A 88 -12.38 5.15 8.76
C ARG A 88 -12.86 3.75 8.42
N LYS A 89 -13.20 3.48 7.15
CA LYS A 89 -13.63 2.17 6.66
C LYS A 89 -12.61 1.64 5.66
N PHE A 90 -12.34 0.35 5.70
CA PHE A 90 -11.51 -0.33 4.73
C PHE A 90 -12.22 -1.57 4.18
N ARG A 91 -11.76 -2.01 3.02
CA ARG A 91 -12.13 -3.27 2.39
C ARG A 91 -10.87 -4.10 2.19
N THR A 92 -10.86 -5.30 2.73
CA THR A 92 -9.83 -6.30 2.43
C THR A 92 -10.14 -6.96 1.09
N LEU A 93 -9.15 -7.03 0.20
CA LEU A 93 -9.31 -7.70 -1.09
C LEU A 93 -9.26 -9.23 -0.91
N PRO A 94 -9.97 -10.01 -1.74
CA PRO A 94 -9.84 -11.46 -1.73
C PRO A 94 -8.39 -11.86 -2.04
N MET A 95 -7.89 -12.89 -1.37
CA MET A 95 -6.60 -13.48 -1.72
C MET A 95 -6.69 -14.13 -3.09
N SER A 96 -5.69 -13.88 -3.94
CA SER A 96 -5.58 -14.63 -5.19
C SER A 96 -5.21 -16.09 -4.89
N THR A 97 -5.75 -16.99 -5.69
CA THR A 97 -5.46 -18.43 -5.64
C THR A 97 -4.04 -18.78 -6.08
N ASN A 98 -3.32 -17.82 -6.67
CA ASN A 98 -1.99 -18.00 -7.23
C ASN A 98 -0.89 -17.87 -6.16
N VAL A 99 -0.78 -18.89 -5.29
CA VAL A 99 0.15 -18.93 -4.14
C VAL A 99 1.63 -19.21 -4.51
N LYS A 100 1.92 -19.50 -5.79
CA LYS A 100 3.27 -19.89 -6.25
C LYS A 100 4.21 -18.72 -6.56
N PHE A 101 3.73 -17.50 -6.40
CA PHE A 101 4.47 -16.30 -6.83
C PHE A 101 4.96 -15.49 -5.65
N ARG A 102 5.94 -14.61 -5.87
CA ARG A 102 6.27 -13.52 -4.94
C ARG A 102 5.80 -12.21 -5.56
N TYR A 103 5.18 -11.32 -4.80
CA TYR A 103 4.82 -10.00 -5.33
C TYR A 103 6.07 -9.13 -5.42
N ILE A 104 6.16 -8.37 -6.50
CA ILE A 104 7.31 -7.51 -6.80
C ILE A 104 6.90 -6.04 -6.76
N ALA A 105 5.67 -5.77 -7.20
CA ALA A 105 5.08 -4.44 -7.18
C ALA A 105 3.58 -4.55 -6.94
N LEU A 106 3.03 -3.54 -6.28
CA LEU A 106 1.61 -3.36 -6.06
C LEU A 106 1.29 -1.89 -6.32
N GLN A 107 0.28 -1.62 -7.15
CA GLN A 107 -0.15 -0.28 -7.49
C GLN A 107 -1.67 -0.18 -7.47
N PHE A 108 -2.19 0.95 -7.03
CA PHE A 108 -3.62 1.26 -7.03
C PHE A 108 -3.94 2.52 -7.83
N GLY A 109 -5.09 2.50 -8.51
CA GLY A 109 -5.59 3.66 -9.25
C GLY A 109 -7.03 3.51 -9.72
N PHE A 110 -7.57 4.60 -10.26
CA PHE A 110 -8.87 4.64 -10.89
C PHE A 110 -8.72 4.56 -12.41
N HIS A 111 -9.48 3.67 -13.05
CA HIS A 111 -9.53 3.53 -14.51
C HIS A 111 -10.79 4.23 -15.04
N PRO A 112 -10.68 5.48 -15.56
CA PRO A 112 -11.84 6.28 -15.95
C PRO A 112 -12.63 5.66 -17.10
N GLY A 113 -11.97 4.97 -18.04
CA GLY A 113 -12.62 4.37 -19.20
C GLY A 113 -13.60 3.25 -18.87
N VAL A 114 -13.47 2.60 -17.71
CA VAL A 114 -14.45 1.58 -17.24
C VAL A 114 -15.04 1.92 -15.87
N ASN A 115 -14.83 3.17 -15.41
CA ASN A 115 -15.32 3.68 -14.13
C ASN A 115 -15.07 2.72 -12.95
N ASP A 116 -13.84 2.24 -12.81
CA ASP A 116 -13.51 1.18 -11.84
C ASP A 116 -12.17 1.43 -11.19
N TYR A 117 -12.09 1.13 -9.90
CA TYR A 117 -10.81 1.12 -9.20
C TYR A 117 -10.11 -0.21 -9.42
N LYS A 118 -8.81 -0.13 -9.70
CA LYS A 118 -7.99 -1.29 -9.99
C LYS A 118 -6.81 -1.35 -9.06
N VAL A 119 -6.48 -2.57 -8.66
CA VAL A 119 -5.21 -2.88 -8.02
C VAL A 119 -4.44 -3.78 -8.97
N VAL A 120 -3.26 -3.34 -9.37
CA VAL A 120 -2.36 -4.07 -10.26
C VAL A 120 -1.21 -4.59 -9.42
N ARG A 121 -0.88 -5.86 -9.61
CA ARG A 121 0.31 -6.45 -8.99
C ARG A 121 1.13 -7.23 -9.99
N MET A 122 2.45 -7.10 -9.85
CA MET A 122 3.42 -7.86 -10.63
C MET A 122 3.96 -9.00 -9.78
N LEU A 123 4.00 -10.19 -10.36
CA LEU A 123 4.28 -11.46 -9.71
C LEU A 123 5.53 -12.10 -10.34
N ARG A 124 6.49 -12.57 -9.54
CA ARG A 124 7.63 -13.37 -10.03
C ARG A 124 7.32 -14.85 -9.92
N VAL A 125 7.54 -15.60 -11.00
CA VAL A 125 7.48 -17.07 -10.98
C VAL A 125 8.83 -17.62 -10.52
N HIS A 126 8.84 -18.39 -9.43
CA HIS A 126 10.08 -18.89 -8.83
C HIS A 126 10.96 -19.79 -9.72
N LYS A 127 10.40 -20.42 -10.76
CA LYS A 127 11.12 -21.42 -11.57
C LYS A 127 11.73 -20.89 -12.86
N ASP A 128 11.09 -19.91 -13.49
CA ASP A 128 11.38 -19.56 -14.88
C ASP A 128 11.73 -18.08 -15.08
N ASP A 129 11.88 -17.30 -13.99
CA ASP A 129 12.07 -15.84 -14.02
C ASP A 129 11.03 -15.07 -14.85
N ALA A 130 9.91 -15.72 -15.15
CA ALA A 130 8.77 -15.10 -15.79
C ALA A 130 8.06 -14.15 -14.81
N PHE A 131 7.41 -13.14 -15.39
CA PHE A 131 6.56 -12.20 -14.67
C PHE A 131 5.12 -12.41 -15.11
N ALA A 132 4.20 -12.41 -14.15
CA ALA A 132 2.77 -12.36 -14.42
C ALA A 132 2.19 -11.07 -13.84
N VAL A 133 1.17 -10.53 -14.49
CA VAL A 133 0.43 -9.38 -14.00
C VAL A 133 -0.98 -9.83 -13.64
N GLU A 134 -1.41 -9.49 -12.43
CA GLU A 134 -2.80 -9.65 -12.02
C GLU A 134 -3.42 -8.29 -11.73
N VAL A 135 -4.65 -8.14 -12.20
CA VAL A 135 -5.45 -6.93 -12.03
C VAL A 135 -6.72 -7.29 -11.27
N TYR A 136 -6.87 -6.70 -10.09
CA TYR A 136 -8.12 -6.69 -9.35
C TYR A 136 -9.03 -5.59 -9.88
N SER A 137 -10.31 -5.90 -9.98
CA SER A 137 -11.38 -4.92 -10.23
C SER A 137 -12.25 -4.80 -8.99
N LEU A 138 -12.45 -3.57 -8.51
CA LEU A 138 -13.30 -3.31 -7.36
C LEU A 138 -14.78 -3.58 -7.69
N SER A 139 -15.19 -3.29 -8.92
CA SER A 139 -16.56 -3.49 -9.40
C SER A 139 -16.99 -4.97 -9.44
N THR A 140 -16.07 -5.88 -9.80
CA THR A 140 -16.36 -7.32 -9.90
C THR A 140 -15.85 -8.13 -8.72
N ASP A 141 -15.15 -7.48 -7.77
CA ASP A 141 -14.51 -8.11 -6.62
C ASP A 141 -13.65 -9.34 -6.97
N SER A 142 -12.88 -9.24 -8.05
CA SER A 142 -12.16 -10.39 -8.58
C SER A 142 -10.80 -10.00 -9.17
N TRP A 143 -9.85 -10.92 -9.06
CA TRP A 143 -8.56 -10.84 -9.76
C TRP A 143 -8.66 -11.48 -11.14
N LYS A 144 -7.97 -10.90 -12.12
CA LYS A 144 -7.76 -11.47 -13.45
C LYS A 144 -6.28 -11.42 -13.80
N MET A 145 -5.75 -12.54 -14.28
CA MET A 145 -4.40 -12.59 -14.85
C MET A 145 -4.43 -11.97 -16.25
N ILE A 146 -3.41 -11.20 -16.58
CA ILE A 146 -3.20 -10.64 -17.91
C ILE A 146 -2.01 -11.38 -18.51
N GLU A 147 -2.25 -12.05 -19.63
CA GLU A 147 -1.21 -12.64 -20.47
C GLU A 147 -0.67 -11.54 -21.41
N ALA A 148 0.65 -11.51 -21.59
CA ALA A 148 1.32 -10.63 -22.53
C ALA A 148 1.36 -11.27 -23.92
#